data_AF-A0A316HW23-F1
#
_entry.id   AF-A0A316HW23-F1
#
_cell.length_a   1.000
_cell.length_b   1.000
_cell.length_c   1.000
_cell.angle_alpha   90.00
_cell.angle_beta   90.00
_cell.angle_gamma   90.00
#
_symmetry.space_group_name_H-M   'P 1'
#
loop_
_entity.id
_entity.type
_entity.pdbx_description
1 polymer ?
#
loop_
_entity_poly.entity_id
_entity_poly.type
_entity_poly.pdbx_seq_one_letter_code
_entity_poly.pdbx_strand_id
1 'polypeptide(L)' 'MDDDHGRISTRRIADAFAELLPEHREVIMRAYCGASVTELAGALSVSEDIVKSRLHHGLRPFRSALQKNGVTVP' A
#
# COMPACT_ATOMS: atom_id res chain seq x y z
N MET A 1 2.93 -26.31 -15.61
CA MET A 1 4.15 -25.48 -15.58
C MET A 1 3.64 -24.13 -15.99
N ASP A 2 3.22 -23.41 -14.97
CA ASP A 2 2.38 -22.22 -15.09
C ASP A 2 3.33 -21.06 -14.94
N ASP A 3 3.98 -20.71 -16.04
CA ASP A 3 4.89 -19.59 -16.16
C ASP A 3 4.10 -18.27 -16.16
N ASP A 4 3.41 -17.98 -15.05
CA ASP A 4 2.78 -16.68 -14.76
C ASP A 4 3.63 -15.87 -13.76
N HIS A 5 4.96 -15.92 -13.93
CA HIS A 5 5.92 -15.19 -13.09
C HIS A 5 6.15 -13.73 -13.53
N GLY A 6 5.44 -13.22 -14.54
CA GLY A 6 5.78 -11.92 -15.15
C GLY A 6 4.64 -10.93 -15.37
N ARG A 7 3.38 -11.28 -15.11
CA ARG A 7 2.25 -10.35 -15.35
C ARG A 7 1.63 -9.92 -14.03
N ILE A 8 2.06 -8.75 -13.55
CA ILE A 8 1.32 -8.02 -12.51
C ILE A 8 -0.07 -7.71 -13.08
N SER A 9 -1.02 -8.57 -12.76
CA SER A 9 -2.41 -8.40 -13.18
C SER A 9 -3.07 -7.41 -12.23
N THR A 10 -3.72 -6.36 -12.75
CA THR A 10 -4.41 -5.33 -11.93
C THR A 10 -5.33 -5.93 -10.87
N ARG A 11 -5.93 -7.08 -11.16
CA ARG A 11 -6.75 -7.86 -10.22
C ARG A 11 -5.98 -8.34 -8.98
N ARG A 12 -4.72 -8.76 -9.11
CA ARG A 12 -3.88 -9.22 -7.98
C ARG A 12 -3.46 -8.07 -7.07
N ILE A 13 -3.26 -6.88 -7.62
CA ILE A 13 -3.04 -5.67 -6.81
C ILE A 13 -4.31 -5.34 -6.02
N ALA A 14 -5.49 -5.39 -6.66
CA ALA A 14 -6.75 -5.10 -5.99
C ALA A 14 -7.07 -6.08 -4.85
N ASP A 15 -6.74 -7.37 -5.02
CA ASP A 15 -6.92 -8.40 -3.99
C ASP A 15 -6.02 -8.15 -2.77
N ALA A 16 -4.72 -7.93 -3.01
CA ALA A 16 -3.77 -7.56 -1.95
C ALA A 16 -4.14 -6.23 -1.26
N PHE A 17 -4.79 -5.31 -1.98
CA PHE A 17 -5.28 -4.04 -1.43
C PHE A 17 -6.56 -4.22 -0.61
N ALA A 18 -7.36 -5.24 -0.90
CA ALA A 18 -8.55 -5.61 -0.13
C ALA A 18 -8.19 -6.34 1.18
N GLU A 19 -7.04 -7.00 1.25
CA GLU A 19 -6.49 -7.60 2.48
C GLU A 19 -5.93 -6.56 3.47
N LEU A 20 -5.76 -5.30 3.06
CA LEU A 20 -5.32 -4.22 3.95
C LEU A 20 -6.45 -3.74 4.86
N LEU A 21 -6.10 -3.40 6.11
CA LEU A 21 -7.03 -2.70 6.98
C LEU A 21 -7.40 -1.33 6.36
N PRO A 22 -8.66 -0.88 6.54
CA PRO A 22 -9.18 0.35 5.93
C PRO A 22 -8.34 1.60 6.25
N GLU A 23 -7.79 1.67 7.46
CA GLU A 23 -6.89 2.73 7.91
C GLU A 23 -5.59 2.84 7.09
N HIS A 24 -5.02 1.71 6.64
CA HIS A 24 -3.84 1.71 5.77
C HIS A 24 -4.21 2.05 4.33
N ARG A 25 -5.39 1.61 3.91
CA ARG A 25 -5.91 1.80 2.56
C ARG A 25 -6.10 3.28 2.22
N GLU A 26 -6.60 4.06 3.17
CA GLU A 26 -6.81 5.50 3.00
C GLU A 26 -5.49 6.28 2.89
N VAL A 27 -4.50 5.95 3.72
CA VAL A 27 -3.16 6.57 3.66
C VAL A 27 -2.47 6.26 2.33
N ILE A 28 -2.52 5.00 1.88
CA ILE A 28 -1.88 4.59 0.62
C ILE A 28 -2.61 5.22 -0.58
N MET A 29 -3.93 5.28 -0.57
CA MET A 29 -4.69 5.90 -1.67
C MET A 29 -4.41 7.40 -1.79
N ARG A 30 -4.37 8.13 -0.66
CA ARG A 30 -4.01 9.56 -0.67
C ARG A 30 -2.57 9.81 -1.10
N ALA A 31 -1.63 9.00 -0.60
CA ALA A 31 -0.24 9.08 -1.05
C ALA A 31 -0.11 8.80 -2.55
N TYR A 32 -0.86 7.82 -3.08
CA TYR A 32 -0.90 7.52 -4.52
C TYR A 32 -1.53 8.64 -5.36
N CYS A 33 -2.54 9.33 -4.84
CA CYS A 33 -3.09 10.55 -5.45
C CYS A 33 -2.15 11.76 -5.39
N GLY A 34 -0.93 11.62 -4.84
CA GLY A 34 0.08 12.69 -4.77
C GLY A 34 0.02 13.55 -3.52
N ALA A 35 -0.75 13.16 -2.49
CA ALA A 35 -0.81 13.90 -1.24
C ALA A 35 0.55 13.86 -0.52
N SER A 36 1.04 15.02 -0.09
CA SER A 36 2.27 15.10 0.70
C SER A 36 2.07 14.60 2.12
N VAL A 37 3.17 14.22 2.79
CA VAL A 37 3.15 13.77 4.20
C VAL A 37 2.47 14.80 5.11
N THR A 38 2.66 16.08 4.84
CA THR A 38 2.07 17.19 5.59
C THR A 38 0.56 17.32 5.36
N GLU A 39 0.07 17.08 4.14
CA GLU A 39 -1.37 17.07 3.84
C GLU A 39 -2.06 15.86 4.48
N LEU A 40 -1.41 14.70 4.45
CA LEU A 40 -1.87 13.50 5.15
C LEU A 40 -1.94 13.72 6.66
N ALA A 41 -0.92 14.36 7.24
CA ALA A 41 -0.87 14.70 8.66
C ALA A 41 -2.03 15.61 9.06
N GLY A 42 -2.28 16.68 8.29
CA GLY A 42 -3.41 17.58 8.49
C GLY A 42 -4.77 16.90 8.32
N ALA A 43 -4.93 16.08 7.28
CA ALA A 43 -6.20 15.40 6.99
C ALA A 43 -6.55 14.32 8.02
N LEU A 44 -5.55 13.67 8.62
CA LEU A 44 -5.73 12.61 9.61
C LEU A 44 -5.60 13.13 11.05
N SER A 45 -5.30 14.43 11.24
CA SER A 45 -5.03 15.07 12.53
C SER A 45 -3.96 14.34 13.36
N VAL A 46 -2.90 13.87 12.70
CA VAL A 46 -1.75 13.19 13.31
C VAL A 46 -0.45 13.89 12.95
N SER A 47 0.63 13.65 13.70
CA SER A 47 1.95 14.18 13.36
C SER A 47 2.51 13.55 12.08
N GLU A 48 3.35 14.29 11.35
CA GLU A 48 4.06 13.78 10.16
C GLU A 48 4.89 12.54 10.45
N ASP A 49 5.43 12.43 11.66
CA ASP A 49 6.18 11.25 12.13
C ASP A 49 5.28 10.00 12.22
N ILE A 50 4.04 10.17 12.69
CA ILE A 50 3.02 9.12 12.70
C ILE A 50 2.61 8.74 11.27
N VAL A 51 2.51 9.70 10.36
CA VAL A 51 2.22 9.42 8.93
C VAL A 51 3.34 8.60 8.30
N LYS A 52 4.60 8.98 8.51
CA LYS A 52 5.77 8.22 8.01
C LYS A 52 5.81 6.82 8.58
N SER A 53 5.56 6.68 9.88
CA SER A 53 5.49 5.38 10.55
C SER A 53 4.34 4.53 10.01
N ARG A 54 3.13 5.09 9.86
CA ARG A 54 1.97 4.40 9.25
C ARG A 54 2.20 4.01 7.80
N LEU A 55 2.87 4.84 7.01
CA LEU A 55 3.30 4.47 5.66
C LEU A 55 4.27 3.29 5.71
N HIS A 56 5.27 3.32 6.58
CA HIS A 56 6.23 2.24 6.72
C HIS A 56 5.56 0.93 7.18
N HIS A 57 4.71 1.00 8.20
CA HIS A 57 4.00 -0.14 8.77
C HIS A 57 2.79 -0.61 7.95
N GLY A 58 2.25 0.22 7.06
CA GLY A 58 1.21 -0.17 6.10
C GLY A 58 1.78 -0.74 4.81
N LEU A 59 2.87 -0.15 4.31
CA LEU A 59 3.54 -0.60 3.08
C LEU A 59 4.30 -1.92 3.28
N ARG A 60 4.80 -2.20 4.48
CA ARG A 60 5.51 -3.46 4.77
C ARG A 60 4.61 -4.71 4.69
N PRO A 61 3.43 -4.77 5.36
CA PRO A 61 2.48 -5.85 5.16
C PRO A 61 1.84 -5.79 3.77
N PHE A 62 1.63 -4.61 3.17
CA PHE A 62 1.16 -4.52 1.78
C PHE A 62 2.14 -5.16 0.80
N ARG A 63 3.44 -4.88 0.94
CA ARG A 63 4.50 -5.53 0.15
C ARG A 63 4.56 -7.03 0.42
N SER A 64 4.29 -7.46 1.65
CA SER A 64 4.19 -8.88 2.00
C SER A 64 2.99 -9.55 1.31
N ALA A 65 1.83 -8.90 1.31
CA ALA A 65 0.61 -9.36 0.61
C ALA A 65 0.82 -9.39 -0.92
N LEU A 66 1.47 -8.38 -1.50
CA LEU A 66 1.83 -8.35 -2.91
C LEU A 66 2.76 -9.52 -3.28
N GLN A 67 3.79 -9.79 -2.47
CA GLN A 67 4.71 -10.92 -2.69
C GLN A 67 3.98 -12.27 -2.57
N LYS A 68 3.09 -12.44 -1.58
CA LYS A 68 2.23 -13.63 -1.46
C LYS A 68 1.33 -13.82 -2.67
N ASN A 69 0.83 -12.72 -3.23
CA ASN A 69 0.00 -12.72 -4.44
C ASN A 69 0.83 -12.81 -5.74
N GLY A 70 2.14 -13.10 -5.68
CA GLY A 70 3.00 -13.28 -6.85
C GLY A 70 3.36 -11.97 -7.58
N VAL A 71 3.16 -10.81 -6.93
CA VAL A 71 3.58 -9.50 -7.43
C VAL A 71 4.98 -9.22 -6.88
N THR A 72 6.00 -9.71 -7.58
CA THR A 72 7.40 -9.35 -7.29
C THR A 72 7.82 -8.22 -8.22
N VAL A 73 8.04 -7.02 -7.66
CA VAL A 73 8.77 -5.97 -8.37
C VAL A 73 10.25 -6.36 -8.40
N PRO A 74 10.90 -6.42 -9.60
CA PRO A 74 12.32 -6.73 -9.72
C PRO A 74 13.20 -5.64 -9.11
#